data_AF-A0A3D4QNV0-F1
#
_entry.id   AF-A0A3D4QNV0-F1
#
_cell.length_a   1.000
_cell.length_b   1.000
_cell.length_c   1.000
_cell.angle_alpha   90.00
_cell.angle_beta   90.00
_cell.angle_gamma   90.00
#
_symmetry.space_group_name_H-M   'P 1'
#
loop_
_entity.id
_entity.type
_entity.pdbx_description
1 polymer ?
#
loop_
_entity_poly.entity_id
_entity_poly.type
_entity_poly.pdbx_seq_one_letter_code
_entity_poly.pdbx_strand_id
1 'polypeptide(L)'
;MNIISLIDILEDELEKGVSIPFITKALVDRERCLEIIKDIRLSLPEEIKQAEWLKKEQQRILVEAQKEAEVLTAEAEQRIRALVDENEITQNAYQQSREIVETAQNNAKEIRLGAKEYADAFLEDVELYLAGQLETLHSNRQELNAKKR
;
A
#
# COMPACT_ATOMS: atom_id res chain seq x y z
N MET A 1 17.22 13.04 48.69
CA MET A 1 17.49 14.46 48.40
C MET A 1 17.91 14.56 46.95
N ASN A 2 17.38 15.52 46.20
CA ASN A 2 17.80 15.74 44.82
C ASN A 2 19.21 16.35 44.85
N ILE A 3 20.12 15.97 43.95
CA ILE A 3 21.46 16.58 43.90
C ILE A 3 21.44 18.11 43.87
N ILE A 4 20.43 18.69 43.23
CA ILE A 4 20.19 20.13 43.19
C ILE A 4 20.01 20.69 44.61
N SER A 5 19.18 20.03 45.43
CA SER A 5 19.00 20.43 46.83
C SER A 5 20.26 20.31 47.68
N LEU A 6 21.15 19.36 47.39
CA LEU A 6 22.44 19.25 48.10
C LEU A 6 23.42 20.34 47.66
N ILE A 7 23.38 20.73 46.39
CA ILE A 7 24.16 21.85 45.85
C ILE A 7 23.66 23.17 46.47
N ASP A 8 22.35 23.38 46.54
CA ASP A 8 21.76 24.57 47.16
C ASP A 8 22.13 24.67 48.65
N ILE A 9 22.10 23.55 49.38
CA ILE A 9 22.53 23.51 50.79
C ILE A 9 24.04 23.80 50.92
N LEU A 10 24.87 23.31 49.99
CA LEU A 10 26.30 23.60 49.98
C LEU A 10 26.57 25.08 49.70
N GLU A 11 25.84 25.68 48.76
CA GLU A 11 25.91 27.10 48.42
C GLU A 11 25.53 27.97 49.63
N ASP A 12 24.40 27.65 50.27
CA ASP A 12 23.94 28.28 51.51
C ASP A 12 24.99 28.22 52.64
N GLU A 13 25.64 27.08 52.82
CA GLU A 13 26.67 26.91 53.85
C GLU A 13 27.97 27.66 53.52
N LEU A 14 28.29 27.81 52.23
CA LEU A 14 29.41 28.64 51.79
C LEU A 14 29.11 30.14 51.93
N GLU A 15 27.88 30.58 51.68
CA GLU A 15 27.43 31.97 51.85
C GLU A 15 27.35 32.41 53.33
N LYS A 16 26.96 31.50 54.23
CA LYS A 16 26.92 31.74 55.68
C LYS A 16 28.31 31.86 56.32
N GLY A 17 29.37 31.54 55.58
CA GLY A 17 30.75 31.66 56.03
C GLY A 17 31.09 33.08 56.47
N VAL A 18 31.75 33.22 57.62
CA VAL A 18 32.12 34.55 58.14
C VAL A 18 33.21 35.14 57.24
N SER A 19 32.88 36.21 56.52
CA SER A 19 33.80 36.93 55.65
C SER A 19 34.69 37.88 56.46
N ILE A 20 36.01 37.74 56.33
CA ILE A 20 36.98 38.54 57.10
C ILE A 20 37.31 39.81 56.30
N PRO A 21 37.13 41.03 56.87
CA PRO A 21 37.47 42.28 56.17
C PRO A 21 38.94 42.27 55.70
N PHE A 22 39.17 42.74 54.46
CA PHE A 22 40.48 42.76 53.78
C PHE A 22 41.04 41.39 53.35
N ILE A 23 40.33 40.27 53.55
CA ILE A 23 40.73 38.94 53.07
C ILE A 23 39.61 38.35 52.22
N THR A 24 39.93 37.85 51.02
CA THR A 24 38.97 37.22 50.10
C THR A 24 38.51 35.81 50.54
N LYS A 25 38.69 35.45 51.81
CA LYS A 25 38.42 34.10 52.34
C LYS A 25 37.31 34.19 53.38
N ALA A 26 36.37 33.24 53.30
CA ALA A 26 35.35 33.03 54.31
C ALA A 26 35.75 31.87 55.24
N LEU A 27 35.44 32.01 56.53
CA LEU A 27 35.54 30.90 57.48
C LEU A 27 34.28 30.05 57.37
N VAL A 28 34.44 28.80 56.96
CA VAL A 28 33.33 27.86 56.73
C VAL A 28 33.57 26.57 57.52
N ASP A 29 32.48 25.92 57.95
CA ASP A 29 32.53 24.59 58.54
C ASP A 29 32.97 23.56 57.49
N ARG A 30 34.25 23.21 57.57
CA ARG A 30 34.88 22.25 56.66
C ARG A 30 34.24 20.87 56.73
N GLU A 31 33.86 20.41 57.92
CA GLU A 31 33.32 19.06 58.10
C GLU A 31 31.94 18.96 57.43
N ARG A 32 31.08 19.95 57.67
CA ARG A 32 29.75 20.02 57.05
C ARG A 32 29.80 20.12 55.53
N CYS A 33 30.67 20.96 54.97
CA CYS A 33 30.83 21.05 53.51
C CYS A 33 31.34 19.74 52.90
N LEU A 34 32.27 19.04 53.56
CA LEU A 34 32.81 17.77 53.08
C LEU A 34 31.76 16.66 53.12
N GLU A 35 30.85 16.65 54.10
CA GLU A 35 29.72 15.73 54.17
C GLU A 35 28.75 15.95 52.99
N ILE A 36 28.36 17.20 52.73
CA ILE A 36 27.46 17.53 51.61
C ILE A 36 28.10 17.14 50.27
N ILE A 37 29.39 17.42 50.06
CA ILE A 37 30.13 17.01 48.85
C ILE A 37 30.18 15.48 48.70
N LYS A 38 30.29 14.75 49.80
CA LYS A 38 30.30 13.28 49.80
C LYS A 38 28.92 12.73 49.41
N ASP A 39 27.85 13.33 49.93
CA ASP A 39 26.48 12.93 49.59
C ASP A 39 26.14 13.23 48.13
N ILE A 40 26.55 14.39 47.60
CA ILE A 40 26.47 14.73 46.16
C ILE A 40 27.22 13.67 45.32
N ARG A 41 28.43 13.28 45.73
CA ARG A 41 29.21 12.26 45.00
C ARG A 41 28.55 10.88 44.99
N LEU A 42 27.79 10.55 46.04
CA LEU A 42 27.07 9.29 46.14
C LEU A 42 25.77 9.30 45.34
N SER A 43 25.07 10.44 45.24
CA SER A 43 23.80 10.56 44.51
C SER A 43 23.99 10.74 42.99
N LEU A 44 25.03 11.46 42.57
CA LEU A 44 25.27 11.83 41.16
C LEU A 44 25.34 10.62 40.20
N PRO A 45 26.03 9.50 40.52
CA PRO A 45 26.09 8.35 39.63
C PRO A 45 24.74 7.67 39.43
N GLU A 46 23.87 7.70 40.43
CA GLU A 46 22.56 7.05 40.39
C GLU A 46 21.58 7.83 39.52
N GLU A 47 21.57 9.16 39.63
CA GLU A 47 20.72 10.05 38.82
C GLU A 47 21.13 10.01 37.34
N ILE A 48 22.43 9.95 37.05
CA ILE A 48 22.92 9.78 35.67
C ILE A 48 22.47 8.43 35.09
N LYS A 49 22.59 7.34 35.85
CA LYS A 49 22.11 6.02 35.41
C LYS A 49 20.61 6.03 35.12
N GLN A 50 19.82 6.67 35.97
CA GLN A 50 18.38 6.81 35.78
C GLN A 50 18.05 7.60 34.50
N ALA A 51 18.76 8.69 34.24
CA ALA A 51 18.58 9.48 33.02
C ALA A 51 18.95 8.69 31.75
N GLU A 52 20.05 7.94 31.77
CA GLU A 52 20.44 7.06 30.67
C GLU A 52 19.44 5.94 30.43
N TRP A 53 18.92 5.34 31.51
CA TRP A 53 17.89 4.31 31.43
C TRP A 53 16.60 4.87 30.83
N LEU A 54 16.13 6.03 31.31
CA LEU A 54 14.93 6.67 30.80
C LEU A 54 15.03 6.98 29.29
N LYS A 55 16.21 7.46 28.85
CA LYS A 55 16.46 7.72 27.43
C LYS A 55 16.40 6.45 26.58
N LYS A 56 16.99 5.36 27.07
CA LYS A 56 16.92 4.05 26.39
C LYS A 56 15.49 3.52 26.33
N GLU A 57 14.76 3.66 27.42
CA GLU A 57 13.39 3.19 27.53
C GLU A 57 12.45 3.99 26.60
N GLN A 58 12.62 5.30 26.50
CA GLN A 58 11.90 6.13 25.54
C GLN A 58 12.15 5.68 24.10
N GLN A 59 13.41 5.40 23.74
CA GLN A 59 13.75 4.89 22.42
C GLN A 59 13.13 3.51 22.16
N ARG A 60 13.14 2.62 23.16
CA ARG A 60 12.52 1.30 23.07
C ARG A 60 11.02 1.42 22.78
N ILE A 61 10.32 2.25 23.55
CA ILE A 61 8.87 2.49 23.39
C ILE A 61 8.57 3.06 21.99
N LEU A 62 9.37 4.01 21.49
CA LEU A 62 9.16 4.58 20.16
C LEU A 62 9.31 3.53 19.05
N VAL A 63 10.35 2.69 19.12
CA VAL A 63 10.57 1.63 18.14
C VAL A 63 9.45 0.60 18.18
N GLU A 64 9.00 0.23 19.37
CA GLU A 64 7.90 -0.72 19.58
C GLU A 64 6.59 -0.16 19.01
N ALA A 65 6.23 1.07 19.33
CA ALA A 65 5.05 1.75 18.80
C ALA A 65 5.08 1.89 17.27
N GLN A 66 6.26 2.19 16.70
CA GLN A 66 6.41 2.31 15.25
C GLN A 66 6.24 0.96 14.56
N LYS A 67 6.79 -0.11 15.14
CA LYS A 67 6.59 -1.47 14.64
C LYS A 67 5.13 -1.91 14.73
N GLU A 68 4.44 -1.61 15.84
CA GLU A 68 3.01 -1.90 15.98
C GLU A 68 2.17 -1.15 14.95
N ALA A 69 2.48 0.12 14.69
CA ALA A 69 1.79 0.91 13.67
C ALA A 69 1.99 0.34 12.25
N GLU A 70 3.20 -0.11 11.93
CA GLU A 70 3.49 -0.80 10.66
C GLU A 70 2.71 -2.11 10.52
N VAL A 71 2.67 -2.93 11.57
CA VAL A 71 1.90 -4.18 11.59
C VAL A 71 0.41 -3.90 11.40
N LEU A 72 -0.15 -2.94 12.14
CA LEU A 72 -1.57 -2.58 12.04
C LEU A 72 -1.94 -2.08 10.64
N THR A 73 -1.06 -1.29 10.02
CA THR A 73 -1.27 -0.79 8.65
C THR A 73 -1.27 -1.94 7.64
N ALA A 74 -0.31 -2.86 7.76
CA ALA A 74 -0.26 -4.03 6.88
C ALA A 74 -1.50 -4.93 7.03
N GLU A 75 -1.95 -5.18 8.26
CA GLU A 75 -3.17 -5.96 8.53
C GLU A 75 -4.43 -5.27 7.97
N ALA A 76 -4.54 -3.94 8.12
CA ALA A 76 -5.65 -3.17 7.57
C ALA A 76 -5.69 -3.25 6.04
N GLU A 77 -4.55 -3.08 5.37
CA GLU A 77 -4.46 -3.22 3.91
C GLU A 77 -4.85 -4.62 3.42
N GLN A 78 -4.39 -5.66 4.12
CA GLN A 78 -4.75 -7.04 3.78
C GLN A 78 -6.26 -7.27 3.93
N ARG A 79 -6.85 -6.75 5.00
CA ARG A 79 -8.29 -6.87 5.25
C ARG A 79 -9.13 -6.10 4.23
N ILE A 80 -8.68 -4.91 3.81
CA ILE A 80 -9.34 -4.14 2.75
C ILE A 80 -9.33 -4.92 1.44
N ARG A 81 -8.20 -5.53 1.05
CA ARG A 81 -8.14 -6.36 -0.16
C ARG A 81 -9.10 -7.53 -0.11
N ALA A 82 -9.12 -8.26 1.02
CA ALA A 82 -10.06 -9.36 1.22
C ALA A 82 -11.53 -8.90 1.12
N LEU A 83 -11.87 -7.75 1.72
CA LEU A 83 -13.22 -7.19 1.65
C LEU A 83 -13.62 -6.76 0.23
N VAL A 84 -12.67 -6.30 -0.60
CA VAL A 84 -12.92 -5.95 -2.02
C VAL A 84 -13.15 -7.20 -2.86
N ASP A 85 -12.38 -8.26 -2.62
CA ASP A 85 -12.52 -9.54 -3.31
C ASP A 85 -13.80 -10.29 -2.91
N GLU A 86 -14.17 -10.21 -1.62
CA GLU A 86 -15.44 -10.73 -1.08
C GLU A 86 -16.63 -9.82 -1.37
N ASN A 87 -16.41 -8.59 -1.87
CA ASN A 87 -17.50 -7.67 -2.14
C ASN A 87 -18.40 -8.27 -3.22
N GLU A 88 -19.68 -8.46 -2.88
CA GLU A 88 -20.70 -8.96 -3.81
C GLU A 88 -20.74 -8.16 -5.11
N ILE A 89 -20.40 -6.86 -5.07
CA ILE A 89 -20.31 -6.01 -6.26
C ILE A 89 -19.21 -6.52 -7.22
N THR A 90 -18.04 -6.86 -6.69
CA THR A 90 -16.92 -7.39 -7.49
C THR A 90 -17.27 -8.74 -8.10
N GLN A 91 -17.87 -9.64 -7.31
CA GLN A 91 -18.33 -10.95 -7.79
C GLN A 91 -19.42 -10.81 -8.87
N ASN A 92 -20.41 -9.94 -8.64
CA ASN A 92 -21.47 -9.65 -9.61
C ASN A 92 -20.91 -9.02 -10.89
N ALA A 93 -19.93 -8.11 -10.79
CA ALA A 93 -19.24 -7.54 -11.95
C ALA A 93 -18.51 -8.62 -12.76
N TYR A 94 -17.82 -9.55 -12.11
CA TYR A 94 -17.20 -10.69 -12.80
C TYR A 94 -18.22 -11.60 -13.48
N GLN A 95 -19.36 -11.87 -12.83
CA GLN A 95 -20.43 -12.68 -13.41
C GLN A 95 -21.03 -12.01 -14.64
N GLN A 96 -21.38 -10.72 -14.56
CA GLN A 96 -21.89 -9.95 -15.71
C GLN A 96 -20.86 -9.88 -16.84
N SER A 97 -19.58 -9.70 -16.52
CA SER A 97 -18.53 -9.69 -17.54
C SER A 97 -18.45 -11.03 -18.29
N ARG A 98 -18.56 -12.15 -17.58
CA ARG A 98 -18.60 -13.49 -18.21
C ARG A 98 -19.81 -13.63 -19.13
N GLU A 99 -20.99 -13.23 -18.68
CA GLU A 99 -22.23 -13.28 -19.48
C GLU A 99 -22.14 -12.42 -20.74
N ILE A 100 -21.55 -11.22 -20.65
CA ILE A 100 -21.33 -10.34 -21.81
C ILE A 100 -20.40 -11.02 -22.83
N VAL A 101 -19.30 -11.63 -22.37
CA VAL A 101 -18.35 -12.31 -23.24
C VAL A 101 -18.98 -13.53 -23.91
N GLU A 102 -19.71 -14.35 -23.16
CA GLU A 102 -20.42 -15.52 -23.69
C GLU A 102 -21.47 -15.10 -24.73
N THR A 103 -22.27 -14.09 -24.42
CA THR A 103 -23.28 -13.52 -25.34
C THR A 103 -22.61 -13.00 -26.61
N ALA A 104 -21.51 -12.26 -26.49
CA ALA A 104 -20.77 -11.75 -27.63
C ALA A 104 -20.21 -12.87 -28.51
N GLN A 105 -19.68 -13.94 -27.92
CA GLN A 105 -19.18 -15.11 -28.65
C GLN A 105 -20.29 -15.85 -29.38
N ASN A 106 -21.45 -16.04 -28.74
CA ASN A 106 -22.62 -16.66 -29.35
C ASN A 106 -23.14 -15.83 -30.53
N ASN A 107 -23.30 -14.52 -30.34
CA ASN A 107 -23.72 -13.60 -31.41
C ASN A 107 -22.73 -13.61 -32.58
N ALA A 108 -21.42 -13.60 -32.31
CA ALA A 108 -20.40 -13.68 -33.37
C ALA A 108 -20.49 -15.00 -34.15
N LYS A 109 -20.78 -16.11 -33.46
CA LYS A 109 -20.97 -17.42 -34.09
C LYS A 109 -22.23 -17.44 -34.97
N GLU A 110 -23.33 -16.87 -34.51
CA GLU A 110 -24.58 -16.74 -35.27
C GLU A 110 -24.39 -15.88 -36.52
N ILE A 111 -23.77 -14.70 -36.38
CA ILE A 111 -23.46 -13.82 -37.52
C ILE A 111 -22.61 -14.56 -38.55
N ARG A 112 -21.58 -15.29 -38.11
CA ARG A 112 -20.72 -16.05 -39.02
C ARG A 112 -21.48 -17.16 -39.75
N LEU A 113 -22.37 -17.87 -39.04
CA LEU A 113 -23.17 -18.92 -39.65
C LEU A 113 -24.17 -18.35 -40.66
N GLY A 114 -24.91 -17.31 -40.28
CA GLY A 114 -25.86 -16.64 -41.17
C GLY A 114 -25.18 -16.02 -42.40
N ALA A 115 -23.97 -15.46 -42.25
CA ALA A 115 -23.20 -14.96 -43.39
C ALA A 115 -22.78 -16.09 -44.34
N LYS A 116 -22.46 -17.27 -43.81
CA LYS A 116 -22.13 -18.45 -44.64
C LYS A 116 -23.36 -18.96 -45.38
N GLU A 117 -24.49 -19.09 -44.69
CA GLU A 117 -25.77 -19.50 -45.29
C GLU A 117 -26.21 -18.52 -46.39
N TYR A 118 -26.08 -17.22 -46.14
CA TYR A 118 -26.37 -16.19 -47.14
C TYR A 118 -25.45 -16.29 -48.36
N ALA A 119 -24.15 -16.52 -48.15
CA ALA A 119 -23.20 -16.69 -49.25
C ALA A 119 -23.50 -17.94 -50.09
N ASP A 120 -23.90 -19.04 -49.44
CA ASP A 120 -24.27 -20.29 -50.11
C ASP A 120 -25.51 -20.10 -50.98
N ALA A 121 -26.58 -19.50 -50.43
CA ALA A 121 -27.80 -19.19 -51.18
C ALA A 121 -27.51 -18.25 -52.36
N PHE A 122 -26.65 -17.24 -52.17
CA PHE A 122 -26.25 -16.36 -53.26
C PHE A 122 -25.48 -17.08 -54.36
N LEU A 123 -24.59 -18.02 -53.99
CA LEU A 123 -23.85 -18.83 -54.97
C LEU A 123 -24.78 -19.79 -55.73
N GLU A 124 -25.78 -20.37 -55.06
CA GLU A 124 -26.81 -21.20 -55.69
C GLU A 124 -27.62 -20.39 -56.73
N ASP A 125 -28.05 -19.17 -56.39
CA ASP A 125 -28.73 -18.27 -57.33
C ASP A 125 -27.88 -17.97 -58.56
N VAL A 126 -26.57 -17.72 -58.37
CA VAL A 126 -25.62 -17.47 -59.46
C VAL A 126 -25.43 -18.72 -60.32
N GLU A 127 -25.33 -19.89 -59.72
CA GLU A 127 -25.20 -21.17 -60.44
C GLU A 127 -26.42 -21.43 -61.33
N LEU A 128 -27.63 -21.26 -60.80
CA LEU A 128 -28.88 -21.40 -61.55
C LEU A 128 -28.96 -20.40 -62.70
N TYR A 129 -28.58 -19.14 -62.47
CA TYR A 129 -28.55 -18.13 -63.51
C TYR A 129 -27.60 -18.51 -64.65
N LEU A 130 -26.37 -18.93 -64.32
CA LEU A 130 -25.38 -19.34 -65.32
C LEU A 130 -25.80 -20.60 -66.09
N ALA A 131 -26.45 -21.57 -65.43
CA ALA A 131 -26.99 -22.75 -66.09
C ALA A 131 -28.01 -22.37 -67.17
N GLY A 132 -28.93 -21.44 -66.87
CA GLY A 132 -29.90 -20.93 -67.86
C GLY A 132 -29.24 -20.18 -69.03
N GLN A 133 -28.17 -19.42 -68.77
CA GLN A 133 -27.39 -18.77 -69.84
C GLN A 133 -26.68 -19.80 -70.74
N LEU A 134 -26.13 -20.87 -70.16
CA LEU A 134 -25.49 -21.95 -70.91
C LEU A 134 -26.48 -22.72 -71.79
N GLU A 135 -27.69 -22.95 -71.31
CA GLU A 135 -28.77 -23.59 -72.08
C GLU A 135 -29.19 -22.71 -73.27
N THR A 136 -29.35 -21.41 -73.03
CA THR A 136 -29.63 -20.42 -74.08
C THR A 136 -28.53 -20.41 -75.14
N LEU A 137 -27.25 -20.44 -74.72
CA LEU A 137 -26.11 -20.52 -75.64
C LEU A 137 -26.12 -21.81 -76.46
N HIS A 138 -26.43 -22.95 -75.83
CA HIS A 138 -26.56 -24.24 -76.53
C HIS A 138 -27.64 -24.19 -77.60
N SER A 139 -28.83 -23.67 -77.27
CA SER A 139 -29.93 -23.50 -78.21
C SER A 139 -29.51 -22.62 -79.40
N ASN A 140 -28.93 -21.44 -79.14
CA ASN A 140 -28.44 -20.53 -80.18
C ASN A 140 -27.40 -21.19 -81.12
N ARG A 141 -26.49 -22.02 -80.58
CA ARG A 141 -25.51 -22.76 -81.38
C ARG A 141 -26.16 -23.85 -82.23
N GLN A 142 -27.15 -24.55 -81.71
CA GLN A 142 -27.89 -25.57 -82.48
C GLN A 142 -28.64 -24.94 -83.66
N GLU A 143 -29.30 -23.81 -83.44
CA GLU A 143 -29.99 -23.07 -84.51
C GLU A 143 -29.04 -22.60 -85.62
N LEU A 144 -27.87 -22.06 -85.26
CA LEU A 144 -26.85 -21.64 -86.24
C LEU A 144 -26.31 -22.82 -87.07
N ASN A 145 -26.12 -23.99 -86.45
CA ASN A 145 -25.66 -25.18 -87.15
C ASN A 145 -26.77 -25.80 -88.03
N ALA A 146 -28.03 -25.73 -87.62
CA ALA A 146 -29.17 -26.19 -88.42
C ALA A 146 -29.34 -25.34 -89.69
N LYS A 147 -29.09 -24.02 -89.62
CA LYS A 147 -29.12 -23.11 -90.77
C LYS A 147 -27.95 -23.27 -91.76
N LYS A 148 -26.91 -24.03 -91.41
CA LYS A 148 -25.74 -24.30 -92.27
C LYS A 148 -25.89 -25.53 -93.17
N ARG A 149 -26.95 -26.31 -93.02
CA ARG A 149 -27.32 -27.43 -93.90
C ARG A 149 -28.37 -26.99 -94.91
#